data_AF-A0A9X3TPF1-F1
#
_entry.id   AF-A0A9X3TPF1-F1
#
_cell.length_a   1.000
_cell.length_b   1.000
_cell.length_c   1.000
_cell.angle_alpha   90.00
_cell.angle_beta   90.00
_cell.angle_gamma   90.00
#
_symmetry.space_group_name_H-M   'P 1'
#
loop_
_entity.id
_entity.type
_entity.pdbx_description
1 polymer ?
#
loop_
_entity_poly.entity_id
_entity_poly.type
_entity_poly.pdbx_seq_one_letter_code
_entity_poly.pdbx_strand_id
1 'polypeptide(L)'
;MKENRQRLAVVDGIRGCSLLGILLANMLIFQYGIWGKDELHLYAPSAVDVGAYALFGIYAAKARWFHEPDRERPFYRNGAILCLLPGVVLACAGYVWRDEAWSGTADVLGNSLLAFGYLFALAYVFSQAAWSTWLHRFASVGKLSMTNYLMQTVICTTIFYGYGLGLFGNIGVLAGILLAVAIFALQAAGSHWYMRRFRCGPIEKLLRMWTNVSFSGRPKEKAAVGRGVTTSA
;
A
#
# COMPACT_ATOMS: atom_id res chain seq x y z
N MET A 1 20.96 -4.01 15.08
CA MET A 1 20.11 -5.10 14.50
C MET A 1 18.61 -4.96 14.82
N LYS A 2 18.20 -4.57 16.04
CA LYS A 2 16.77 -4.41 16.40
C LYS A 2 16.07 -3.30 15.60
N GLU A 3 16.72 -2.15 15.47
CA GLU A 3 16.20 -0.95 14.78
C GLU A 3 15.89 -1.18 13.29
N ASN A 4 16.78 -1.86 12.56
CA ASN A 4 16.54 -2.19 11.15
C ASN A 4 15.38 -3.18 10.96
N ARG A 5 15.15 -4.09 11.92
CA ARG A 5 14.02 -5.03 11.88
C ARG A 5 12.69 -4.32 12.12
N GLN A 6 12.68 -3.34 13.02
CA GLN A 6 11.51 -2.52 13.33
C GLN A 6 11.12 -1.63 12.15
N ARG A 7 12.09 -0.93 11.55
CA ARG A 7 11.89 -0.18 10.31
C ARG A 7 11.24 -1.01 9.22
N LEU A 8 11.79 -2.19 8.94
CA LEU A 8 11.25 -3.09 7.91
C LEU A 8 9.84 -3.56 8.26
N ALA A 9 9.56 -3.85 9.53
CA ALA A 9 8.23 -4.25 9.98
C ALA A 9 7.18 -3.14 9.82
N VAL A 10 7.54 -1.88 10.09
CA VAL A 10 6.66 -0.72 9.88
C VAL A 10 6.34 -0.56 8.39
N VAL A 11 7.38 -0.57 7.54
CA VAL A 11 7.21 -0.43 6.08
C VAL A 11 6.40 -1.59 5.49
N ASP A 12 6.70 -2.82 5.89
CA ASP A 12 5.94 -4.01 5.46
C ASP A 12 4.50 -3.95 5.98
N GLY A 13 4.28 -3.43 7.18
CA GLY A 13 2.95 -3.24 7.75
C GLY A 13 2.10 -2.24 6.95
N ILE A 14 2.68 -1.09 6.60
CA ILE A 14 2.03 -0.08 5.74
C ILE A 14 1.66 -0.70 4.39
N ARG A 15 2.58 -1.42 3.74
CA ARG A 15 2.30 -2.14 2.48
C ARG A 15 1.16 -3.16 2.63
N GLY A 16 1.15 -3.89 3.74
CA GLY A 16 0.08 -4.84 4.07
C GLY A 16 -1.28 -4.16 4.18
N CYS A 17 -1.37 -3.00 4.84
CA CYS A 17 -2.59 -2.20 4.90
C CYS A 17 -3.01 -1.66 3.53
N SER A 18 -2.05 -1.20 2.70
CA SER A 18 -2.34 -0.72 1.36
C SER A 18 -3.03 -1.78 0.50
N LEU A 19 -2.70 -3.07 0.65
CA LEU A 19 -3.38 -4.16 -0.07
C LEU A 19 -4.86 -4.31 0.31
N LEU A 20 -5.22 -4.07 1.57
CA LEU A 20 -6.63 -4.02 1.96
C LEU A 20 -7.34 -2.84 1.29
N GLY A 21 -6.70 -1.66 1.28
CA GLY A 21 -7.22 -0.47 0.62
C GLY A 21 -7.45 -0.68 -0.89
N ILE A 22 -6.48 -1.27 -1.57
CA ILE A 22 -6.58 -1.62 -3.01
C ILE A 22 -7.75 -2.58 -3.24
N LEU A 23 -7.89 -3.61 -2.40
CA LEU A 23 -8.98 -4.57 -2.50
C LEU A 23 -10.35 -3.91 -2.30
N LEU A 24 -10.49 -3.00 -1.32
CA LEU A 24 -11.72 -2.25 -1.09
C LEU A 24 -12.06 -1.33 -2.27
N ALA A 25 -11.07 -0.64 -2.82
CA ALA A 25 -11.24 0.18 -4.01
C ALA A 25 -11.74 -0.68 -5.19
N ASN A 26 -11.16 -1.88 -5.39
CA ASN A 26 -11.61 -2.80 -6.43
C ASN A 26 -13.06 -3.27 -6.23
N MET A 27 -13.53 -3.46 -4.98
CA MET A 27 -14.94 -3.83 -4.74
C MET A 27 -15.92 -2.77 -5.22
N LEU A 28 -15.58 -1.49 -5.08
CA LEU A 28 -16.39 -0.40 -5.64
C LEU A 28 -16.47 -0.50 -7.16
N ILE A 29 -15.35 -0.80 -7.82
CA ILE A 29 -15.31 -1.00 -9.28
C ILE A 29 -16.21 -2.18 -9.69
N PHE A 30 -16.12 -3.30 -8.98
CA PHE A 30 -16.93 -4.48 -9.29
C PHE A 30 -18.43 -4.28 -9.03
N GLN A 31 -18.80 -3.37 -8.12
CA GLN A 31 -20.19 -3.01 -7.87
C GLN A 31 -20.78 -2.12 -8.96
N TYR A 32 -20.07 -1.06 -9.38
CA TYR A 32 -20.66 -0.06 -10.29
C TYR A 32 -20.82 -0.56 -11.74
N GLY A 33 -20.38 -1.77 -12.05
CA GLY A 33 -20.66 -2.40 -13.33
C GLY A 33 -19.99 -1.68 -14.51
N ILE A 34 -20.41 -2.03 -15.74
CA ILE A 34 -20.04 -1.27 -16.96
C ILE A 34 -20.84 0.04 -17.03
N TRP A 35 -22.00 0.12 -16.36
CA TRP A 35 -22.91 1.26 -16.38
C TRP A 35 -22.45 2.46 -15.53
N GLY A 36 -21.62 2.25 -14.49
CA GLY A 36 -21.00 3.32 -13.70
C GLY A 36 -19.62 3.76 -14.20
N LYS A 37 -19.14 3.23 -15.34
CA LYS A 37 -17.85 3.65 -15.94
C LYS A 37 -17.81 5.14 -16.29
N ASP A 38 -18.96 5.70 -16.64
CA ASP A 38 -19.10 7.10 -17.03
C ASP A 38 -18.97 8.05 -15.82
N GLU A 39 -19.03 7.55 -14.58
CA GLU A 39 -18.81 8.36 -13.37
C GLU A 39 -17.45 8.02 -12.72
N LEU A 40 -16.98 6.77 -12.83
CA LEU A 40 -15.78 6.30 -12.15
C LEU A 40 -14.49 7.00 -12.63
N HIS A 41 -14.46 7.46 -13.90
CA HIS A 41 -13.30 8.20 -14.44
C HIS A 41 -13.10 9.57 -13.77
N LEU A 42 -14.16 10.14 -13.17
CA LEU A 42 -14.08 11.39 -12.40
C LEU A 42 -13.37 11.20 -11.05
N TYR A 43 -13.28 9.96 -10.56
CA TYR A 43 -12.68 9.60 -9.28
C TYR A 43 -11.36 8.83 -9.43
N ALA A 44 -10.94 8.53 -10.66
CA ALA A 44 -9.66 7.89 -10.92
C ALA A 44 -8.53 8.92 -10.77
N PRO A 45 -7.44 8.60 -10.05
CA PRO A 45 -6.28 9.49 -9.97
C PRO A 45 -5.70 9.71 -11.37
N SER A 46 -5.41 10.97 -11.71
CA SER A 46 -4.83 11.31 -13.00
C SER A 46 -3.42 10.71 -13.14
N ALA A 47 -2.92 10.58 -14.37
CA ALA A 47 -1.55 10.14 -14.60
C ALA A 47 -0.51 11.05 -13.89
N VAL A 48 -0.85 12.34 -13.75
CA VAL A 48 -0.03 13.32 -13.03
C VAL A 48 -0.02 13.00 -11.54
N ASP A 49 -1.17 12.67 -10.95
CA ASP A 49 -1.26 12.30 -9.53
C ASP A 49 -0.47 11.03 -9.23
N VAL A 50 -0.63 10.00 -10.07
CA VAL A 50 0.12 8.74 -9.95
C VAL A 50 1.63 9.00 -10.04
N GLY A 51 2.05 9.84 -10.98
CA GLY A 51 3.45 10.25 -11.13
C GLY A 51 3.98 11.02 -9.90
N ALA A 52 3.19 11.97 -9.40
CA ALA A 52 3.54 12.75 -8.21
C ALA A 52 3.69 11.86 -6.97
N TYR A 53 2.75 10.93 -6.74
CA TYR A 53 2.82 9.99 -5.62
C TYR A 53 4.03 9.05 -5.74
N ALA A 54 4.34 8.58 -6.96
CA ALA A 54 5.51 7.74 -7.21
C ALA A 54 6.83 8.49 -6.92
N LEU A 55 6.96 9.72 -7.43
CA LEU A 55 8.13 10.57 -7.19
C LEU A 55 8.28 10.92 -5.71
N PHE A 56 7.18 11.24 -5.03
CA PHE A 56 7.17 11.45 -3.60
C PHE A 56 7.66 10.22 -2.83
N GLY A 57 7.19 9.02 -3.20
CA GLY A 57 7.66 7.78 -2.61
C GLY A 57 9.17 7.56 -2.78
N ILE A 58 9.71 7.86 -3.97
CA ILE A 58 11.16 7.81 -4.25
C ILE A 58 11.91 8.83 -3.41
N TYR A 59 11.40 10.06 -3.31
CA TYR A 59 11.98 11.12 -2.50
C TYR A 59 12.01 10.74 -1.02
N ALA A 60 10.89 10.28 -0.46
CA ALA A 60 10.79 9.83 0.93
C ALA A 60 11.76 8.67 1.23
N ALA A 61 11.95 7.76 0.27
CA ALA A 61 12.94 6.69 0.37
C ALA A 61 14.39 7.22 0.40
N LYS A 62 14.72 8.21 -0.45
CA LYS A 62 16.04 8.85 -0.48
C LYS A 62 16.31 9.71 0.76
N ALA A 63 15.31 10.44 1.22
CA ALA A 63 15.34 11.27 2.42
C ALA A 63 15.32 10.45 3.73
N ARG A 64 15.12 9.13 3.63
CA ARG A 64 15.15 8.17 4.74
C ARG A 64 14.10 8.42 5.82
N TRP A 65 12.92 8.93 5.46
CA TRP A 65 11.79 9.26 6.37
C TRP A 65 11.20 8.09 7.19
N PHE A 66 11.81 6.91 7.13
CA PHE A 66 11.42 5.72 7.90
C PHE A 66 12.65 5.05 8.49
N HIS A 67 13.73 5.79 8.74
CA HIS A 67 14.97 5.20 9.25
C HIS A 67 14.83 4.86 10.74
N GLU A 68 14.27 5.80 11.51
CA GLU A 68 14.11 5.71 12.96
C GLU A 68 12.63 5.95 13.32
N PRO A 69 11.74 4.96 13.11
CA PRO A 69 10.30 5.14 13.27
C PRO A 69 9.89 5.67 14.65
N ASP A 70 10.64 5.35 15.70
CA ASP A 70 10.36 5.79 17.08
C ASP A 70 10.69 7.25 17.33
N ARG A 71 11.73 7.77 16.69
CA ARG A 71 12.16 9.16 16.83
C ARG A 71 11.42 10.09 15.88
N GLU A 72 11.03 9.57 14.72
CA GLU A 72 10.27 10.29 13.68
C GLU A 72 8.75 10.31 13.95
N ARG A 73 8.27 9.72 15.05
CA ARG A 73 6.86 9.75 15.48
C ARG A 73 6.18 11.13 15.43
N PRO A 74 6.75 12.20 16.02
CA PRO A 74 6.12 13.52 15.97
C PRO A 74 6.04 14.07 14.55
N PHE A 75 6.99 13.73 13.67
CA PHE A 75 6.94 14.08 12.26
C PHE A 75 5.76 13.39 11.56
N TYR A 76 5.54 12.09 11.77
CA TYR A 76 4.38 11.39 11.21
C TYR A 76 3.05 11.94 11.75
N ARG A 77 2.96 12.22 13.05
CA ARG A 77 1.76 12.77 13.66
C ARG A 77 1.43 14.15 13.09
N ASN A 78 2.42 15.04 13.07
CA ASN A 78 2.21 16.41 12.59
C ASN A 78 1.91 16.40 11.08
N GLY A 79 2.58 15.56 10.29
CA GLY A 79 2.27 15.35 8.87
C GLY A 79 0.86 14.80 8.65
N ALA A 80 0.41 13.85 9.47
CA ALA A 80 -0.95 13.31 9.41
C ALA A 80 -1.99 14.40 9.68
N ILE A 81 -1.80 15.21 10.73
CA ILE A 81 -2.73 16.31 11.07
C ILE A 81 -2.72 17.38 9.98
N LEU A 82 -1.53 17.79 9.53
CA LEU A 82 -1.34 18.85 8.53
C LEU A 82 -1.90 18.46 7.17
N CYS A 83 -1.95 17.17 6.83
CA CYS A 83 -2.51 16.72 5.55
C CYS A 83 -3.98 16.28 5.67
N LEU A 84 -4.38 15.60 6.75
CA LEU A 84 -5.76 15.10 6.92
C LEU A 84 -6.76 16.24 7.15
N LEU A 85 -6.48 17.18 8.05
CA LEU A 85 -7.44 18.23 8.37
C LEU A 85 -7.78 19.11 7.15
N PRO A 86 -6.79 19.75 6.48
CA PRO A 86 -7.10 20.52 5.28
C PRO A 86 -7.56 19.63 4.12
N GLY A 87 -7.10 18.38 4.04
CA GLY A 87 -7.58 17.43 3.03
C GLY A 87 -9.07 17.15 3.13
N VAL A 88 -9.58 16.86 4.34
CA VAL A 88 -11.02 16.70 4.61
C VAL A 88 -11.78 17.99 4.32
N VAL A 89 -11.27 19.14 4.78
CA VAL A 89 -11.92 20.44 4.54
C VAL A 89 -12.06 20.73 3.04
N LEU A 90 -11.00 20.52 2.26
CA LEU A 90 -11.02 20.73 0.81
C LEU A 90 -11.94 19.75 0.09
N ALA A 91 -11.92 18.47 0.46
CA ALA A 91 -12.82 17.46 -0.12
C ALA A 91 -14.30 17.75 0.21
N CYS A 92 -14.60 18.16 1.44
CA CYS A 92 -15.95 18.57 1.82
C CYS A 92 -16.36 19.86 1.09
N ALA A 93 -15.44 20.82 0.94
CA ALA A 93 -15.71 22.06 0.24
C ALA A 93 -15.96 21.83 -1.26
N GLY A 94 -15.16 21.00 -1.93
CA GLY A 94 -15.37 20.63 -3.34
C GLY A 94 -16.73 19.95 -3.55
N TYR A 95 -17.16 19.13 -2.60
CA TYR A 95 -18.49 18.50 -2.64
C TYR A 95 -19.64 19.48 -2.37
N VAL A 96 -19.54 20.35 -1.35
CA VAL A 96 -20.61 21.29 -0.97
C VAL A 96 -20.81 22.38 -2.02
N TRP A 97 -19.73 22.87 -2.62
CA TRP A 97 -19.75 23.92 -3.64
C TRP A 97 -19.46 23.35 -5.04
N ARG A 98 -20.09 22.21 -5.38
CA ARG A 98 -19.82 21.49 -6.63
C ARG A 98 -20.06 22.32 -7.90
N ASP A 99 -20.97 23.29 -7.86
CA ASP A 99 -21.30 24.14 -9.01
C ASP A 99 -20.26 25.25 -9.28
N GLU A 100 -19.32 25.48 -8.35
CA GLU A 100 -18.31 26.52 -8.49
C GLU A 100 -17.12 26.09 -9.35
N ALA A 101 -16.52 27.05 -10.06
CA ALA A 101 -15.39 26.78 -10.97
C ALA A 101 -14.14 26.22 -10.27
N TRP A 102 -13.99 26.45 -8.95
CA TRP A 102 -12.84 26.01 -8.17
C TRP A 102 -13.03 24.61 -7.54
N SER A 103 -14.24 24.04 -7.57
CA SER A 103 -14.59 22.78 -6.89
C SER A 103 -13.69 21.62 -7.32
N GLY A 104 -13.47 21.45 -8.63
CA GLY A 104 -12.59 20.40 -9.14
C GLY A 104 -11.14 20.51 -8.68
N THR A 105 -10.63 21.74 -8.52
CA THR A 105 -9.27 21.94 -7.96
C THR A 105 -9.23 21.57 -6.48
N ALA A 106 -10.29 21.92 -5.73
CA ALA A 106 -10.40 21.54 -4.32
C ALA A 106 -10.52 20.02 -4.14
N ASP A 107 -11.23 19.32 -5.03
CA ASP A 107 -11.32 17.85 -5.00
C ASP A 107 -9.97 17.19 -5.26
N VAL A 108 -9.25 17.62 -6.31
CA VAL A 108 -7.93 17.06 -6.66
C VAL A 108 -6.91 17.29 -5.53
N LEU A 109 -6.84 18.52 -5.01
CA LEU A 109 -5.93 18.85 -3.91
C LEU A 109 -6.36 18.15 -2.62
N GLY A 110 -7.65 18.15 -2.29
CA GLY A 110 -8.21 17.52 -1.11
C GLY A 110 -7.93 16.02 -1.07
N ASN A 111 -8.21 15.31 -2.17
CA ASN A 111 -7.95 13.88 -2.32
C ASN A 111 -6.46 13.55 -2.23
N SER A 112 -5.60 14.38 -2.83
CA SER A 112 -4.14 14.23 -2.72
C SER A 112 -3.62 14.44 -1.31
N LEU A 113 -4.09 15.48 -0.62
CA LEU A 113 -3.75 15.74 0.77
C LEU A 113 -4.24 14.60 1.68
N LEU A 114 -5.45 14.09 1.45
CA LEU A 114 -5.99 12.92 2.15
C LEU A 114 -5.10 11.69 1.94
N ALA A 115 -4.65 11.41 0.71
CA ALA A 115 -3.76 10.28 0.42
C ALA A 115 -2.45 10.36 1.23
N PHE A 116 -1.80 11.53 1.26
CA PHE A 116 -0.62 11.74 2.10
C PHE A 116 -0.94 11.69 3.59
N GLY A 117 -2.09 12.22 4.00
CA GLY A 117 -2.59 12.17 5.37
C GLY A 117 -2.76 10.74 5.86
N TYR A 118 -3.38 9.86 5.05
CA TYR A 118 -3.51 8.44 5.35
C TYR A 118 -2.15 7.75 5.42
N LEU A 119 -1.20 8.08 4.53
CA LEU A 119 0.15 7.55 4.58
C LEU A 119 0.86 7.90 5.89
N PHE A 120 0.83 9.17 6.30
CA PHE A 120 1.43 9.63 7.56
C PHE A 120 0.70 9.07 8.79
N ALA A 121 -0.63 8.94 8.73
CA ALA A 121 -1.42 8.34 9.81
C ALA A 121 -1.07 6.86 9.98
N LEU A 122 -0.98 6.10 8.89
CA LEU A 122 -0.53 4.71 8.93
C LEU A 122 0.91 4.62 9.45
N ALA A 123 1.82 5.47 8.98
CA ALA A 123 3.19 5.52 9.51
C ALA A 123 3.23 5.75 11.03
N TYR A 124 2.43 6.70 11.52
CA TYR A 124 2.29 6.99 12.94
C TYR A 124 1.74 5.79 13.73
N VAL A 125 0.62 5.20 13.30
CA VAL A 125 0.02 4.03 13.96
C VAL A 125 0.99 2.85 14.00
N PHE A 126 1.64 2.55 12.89
CA PHE A 126 2.59 1.43 12.78
C PHE A 126 3.88 1.69 13.57
N SER A 127 4.32 2.95 13.70
CA SER A 127 5.46 3.30 14.56
C SER A 127 5.19 3.08 16.06
N GLN A 128 3.94 3.24 16.51
CA GLN A 128 3.54 2.94 17.90
C GLN A 128 3.32 1.45 18.13
N ALA A 129 2.66 0.79 17.16
CA ALA A 129 2.28 -0.61 17.25
C ALA A 129 3.39 -1.57 16.80
N ALA A 130 4.64 -1.11 16.69
CA ALA A 130 5.77 -1.85 16.15
C ALA A 130 6.01 -3.23 16.79
N TRP A 131 5.45 -3.46 17.98
CA TRP A 131 5.56 -4.69 18.77
C TRP A 131 4.23 -5.47 18.92
N SER A 132 3.15 -5.00 18.29
CA SER A 132 1.83 -5.63 18.36
C SER A 132 1.73 -6.85 17.42
N THR A 133 1.03 -7.89 17.88
CA THR A 133 0.71 -9.08 17.08
C THR A 133 -0.05 -8.73 15.79
N TRP A 134 -0.85 -7.66 15.81
CA TRP A 134 -1.56 -7.18 14.62
C TRP A 134 -0.61 -6.67 13.54
N LEU A 135 0.40 -5.90 13.93
CA LEU A 135 1.43 -5.39 13.02
C LEU A 135 2.18 -6.54 12.35
N HIS A 136 2.47 -7.62 13.08
CA HIS A 136 3.09 -8.80 12.50
C HIS A 136 2.22 -9.50 11.45
N ARG A 137 0.89 -9.49 11.59
CA ARG A 137 -0.02 -10.04 10.58
C ARG A 137 -0.01 -9.20 9.30
N PHE A 138 -0.18 -7.88 9.42
CA PHE A 138 -0.09 -6.96 8.27
C PHE A 138 1.30 -6.97 7.62
N ALA A 139 2.37 -7.00 8.41
CA ALA A 139 3.73 -7.10 7.88
C ALA A 139 3.98 -8.43 7.15
N SER A 140 3.35 -9.53 7.58
CA SER A 140 3.43 -10.81 6.85
C SER A 140 2.77 -10.71 5.48
N VAL A 141 1.63 -10.01 5.38
CA VAL A 141 0.94 -9.72 4.11
C VAL A 141 1.80 -8.82 3.22
N GLY A 142 2.38 -7.75 3.77
CA GLY A 142 3.18 -6.80 2.99
C GLY A 142 4.50 -7.37 2.46
N LYS A 143 5.11 -8.34 3.16
CA LYS A 143 6.28 -9.09 2.67
C LYS A 143 5.97 -9.92 1.43
N LEU A 144 4.73 -10.36 1.30
CA LEU A 144 4.18 -11.11 0.18
C LEU A 144 3.29 -10.22 -0.70
N SER A 145 3.59 -8.92 -0.76
CA SER A 145 2.67 -7.94 -1.36
C SER A 145 2.35 -8.23 -2.82
N MET A 146 3.33 -8.66 -3.62
CA MET A 146 3.10 -8.97 -5.03
C MET A 146 2.32 -10.27 -5.19
N THR A 147 2.67 -11.30 -4.42
CA THR A 147 1.92 -12.57 -4.42
C THR A 147 0.47 -12.34 -3.99
N ASN A 148 0.25 -11.61 -2.91
CA ASN A 148 -1.09 -11.35 -2.37
C ASN A 148 -1.91 -10.47 -3.31
N TYR A 149 -1.32 -9.43 -3.91
CA TYR A 149 -2.00 -8.60 -4.90
C TYR A 149 -2.44 -9.43 -6.12
N LEU A 150 -1.56 -10.27 -6.67
CA LEU A 150 -1.93 -11.12 -7.80
C LEU A 150 -3.01 -12.14 -7.42
N MET A 151 -2.90 -12.74 -6.24
CA MET A 151 -3.91 -13.65 -5.71
C MET A 151 -5.26 -12.93 -5.51
N GLN A 152 -5.27 -11.70 -5.01
CA GLN A 152 -6.48 -10.88 -4.92
C GLN A 152 -7.11 -10.68 -6.29
N THR A 153 -6.31 -10.30 -7.29
CA THR A 153 -6.79 -10.13 -8.67
C THR A 153 -7.43 -11.41 -9.18
N VAL A 154 -6.75 -12.56 -9.08
CA VAL A 154 -7.30 -13.86 -9.53
C VAL A 154 -8.60 -14.22 -8.80
N ILE A 155 -8.65 -14.04 -7.47
CA ILE A 155 -9.84 -14.32 -6.67
C ILE A 155 -10.98 -13.41 -7.12
N CYS A 156 -10.75 -12.11 -7.20
CA CYS A 156 -11.77 -11.14 -7.56
C CYS A 156 -12.27 -11.35 -8.98
N THR A 157 -11.38 -11.54 -9.96
CA THR A 157 -11.81 -11.77 -11.34
C THR A 157 -12.57 -13.09 -11.48
N THR A 158 -12.22 -14.13 -10.71
CA THR A 158 -13.00 -15.38 -10.69
C THR A 158 -14.39 -15.18 -10.06
N ILE A 159 -14.52 -14.37 -9.01
CA ILE A 159 -15.81 -14.11 -8.37
C ILE A 159 -16.70 -13.23 -9.26
N PHE A 160 -16.13 -12.18 -9.86
CA PHE A 160 -16.93 -11.17 -10.53
C PHE A 160 -17.09 -11.42 -12.03
N TYR A 161 -16.06 -11.88 -12.74
CA TYR A 161 -16.13 -11.96 -14.21
C TYR A 161 -16.97 -13.16 -14.66
N GLY A 162 -17.51 -13.07 -15.88
CA GLY A 162 -18.44 -14.06 -16.44
C GLY A 162 -17.84 -15.45 -16.68
N TYR A 163 -16.51 -15.62 -16.66
CA TYR A 163 -15.89 -16.94 -16.73
C TYR A 163 -15.88 -17.69 -15.38
N GLY A 164 -16.22 -17.02 -14.28
CA GLY A 164 -16.32 -17.62 -12.95
C GLY A 164 -17.75 -17.55 -12.40
N LEU A 165 -18.00 -16.78 -11.35
CA LEU A 165 -19.36 -16.68 -10.75
C LEU A 165 -20.22 -15.55 -11.35
N GLY A 166 -19.64 -14.64 -12.15
CA GLY A 166 -20.40 -13.61 -12.86
C GLY A 166 -21.08 -12.57 -11.98
N LEU A 167 -20.63 -12.36 -10.74
CA LEU A 167 -21.27 -11.46 -9.77
C LEU A 167 -21.00 -9.95 -10.02
N PHE A 168 -20.35 -9.59 -11.12
CA PHE A 168 -20.06 -8.20 -11.46
C PHE A 168 -21.36 -7.38 -11.56
N GLY A 169 -21.42 -6.24 -10.88
CA GLY A 169 -22.61 -5.38 -10.81
C GLY A 169 -23.78 -5.94 -9.99
N ASN A 170 -23.66 -7.13 -9.41
CA ASN A 170 -24.77 -7.84 -8.76
C ASN A 170 -24.67 -7.88 -7.22
N ILE A 171 -23.62 -7.31 -6.63
CA ILE A 171 -23.46 -7.23 -5.18
C ILE A 171 -23.53 -5.78 -4.70
N GLY A 172 -24.18 -5.54 -3.56
CA GLY A 172 -24.22 -4.21 -2.95
C GLY A 172 -22.91 -3.81 -2.26
N VAL A 173 -22.73 -2.51 -1.99
CA VAL A 173 -21.53 -1.92 -1.35
C VAL A 173 -21.11 -2.71 -0.09
N LEU A 174 -22.06 -2.93 0.81
CA LEU A 174 -21.80 -3.58 2.10
C LEU A 174 -21.31 -5.02 1.91
N ALA A 175 -21.95 -5.78 1.01
CA ALA A 175 -21.54 -7.13 0.70
C ALA A 175 -20.13 -7.16 0.06
N GLY A 176 -19.81 -6.21 -0.81
CA GLY A 176 -18.47 -6.05 -1.38
C GLY A 176 -17.41 -5.77 -0.32
N ILE A 177 -17.67 -4.85 0.60
CA ILE A 177 -16.76 -4.54 1.72
C ILE A 177 -16.53 -5.79 2.60
N LEU A 178 -17.61 -6.50 2.98
CA LEU A 178 -17.51 -7.70 3.79
C LEU A 178 -16.71 -8.81 3.07
N LEU A 179 -16.93 -8.98 1.77
CA LEU A 179 -16.19 -9.92 0.94
C LEU A 179 -14.70 -9.55 0.88
N ALA A 180 -14.36 -8.28 0.65
CA ALA A 180 -12.97 -7.82 0.67
C ALA A 180 -12.29 -8.07 2.01
N VAL A 181 -12.96 -7.75 3.12
CA VAL A 181 -12.44 -8.01 4.47
C VAL A 181 -12.24 -9.51 4.69
N ALA A 182 -13.17 -10.35 4.24
CA ALA A 182 -13.05 -11.81 4.34
C ALA A 182 -11.87 -12.36 3.52
N ILE A 183 -11.74 -11.95 2.25
CA ILE A 183 -10.61 -12.33 1.38
C ILE A 183 -9.30 -11.89 2.02
N PHE A 184 -9.20 -10.64 2.47
CA PHE A 184 -8.00 -10.12 3.09
C PHE A 184 -7.65 -10.84 4.40
N ALA A 185 -8.64 -11.17 5.23
CA ALA A 185 -8.42 -11.92 6.48
C ALA A 185 -7.87 -13.33 6.20
N LEU A 186 -8.43 -14.03 5.20
CA LEU A 186 -7.93 -15.33 4.75
C LEU A 186 -6.49 -15.22 4.22
N GLN A 187 -6.21 -14.19 3.41
CA GLN A 187 -4.86 -13.93 2.91
C GLN A 187 -3.89 -13.55 4.03
N ALA A 188 -4.32 -12.83 5.04
CA ALA A 188 -3.50 -12.48 6.20
C ALA A 188 -3.14 -13.70 7.02
N ALA A 189 -4.09 -14.60 7.27
CA ALA A 189 -3.84 -15.86 7.93
C ALA A 189 -2.91 -16.77 7.09
N GLY A 190 -3.21 -16.91 5.80
CA GLY A 190 -2.39 -17.69 4.86
C GLY A 190 -0.97 -17.16 4.72
N SER A 191 -0.80 -15.84 4.63
CA SER A 191 0.50 -15.17 4.56
C SER A 191 1.31 -15.38 5.84
N HIS A 192 0.65 -15.27 7.01
CA HIS A 192 1.31 -15.52 8.28
C HIS A 192 1.80 -16.96 8.40
N TRP A 193 0.96 -17.93 8.03
CA TRP A 193 1.33 -19.35 8.02
C TRP A 193 2.45 -19.63 7.01
N TYR A 194 2.35 -19.10 5.80
CA TYR A 194 3.35 -19.27 4.74
C TYR A 194 4.71 -18.71 5.17
N MET A 195 4.75 -17.51 5.76
CA MET A 195 5.98 -16.87 6.23
C MET A 195 6.67 -17.62 7.39
N ARG A 196 5.96 -18.51 8.09
CA ARG A 196 6.57 -19.42 9.08
C ARG A 196 7.37 -20.54 8.41
N ARG A 197 6.99 -20.96 7.21
CA ARG A 197 7.61 -22.08 6.48
C ARG A 197 8.60 -21.61 5.39
N PHE A 198 8.31 -20.50 4.72
CA PHE A 198 9.07 -19.98 3.59
C PHE A 198 9.53 -18.55 3.83
N ARG A 199 10.75 -18.22 3.37
CA ARG A 199 11.36 -16.89 3.59
C ARG A 199 10.96 -15.84 2.55
N CYS A 200 10.39 -16.24 1.41
CA CYS A 200 10.05 -15.37 0.30
C CYS A 200 8.82 -15.93 -0.45
N GLY A 201 7.98 -15.05 -0.96
CA GLY A 201 6.82 -15.46 -1.75
C GLY A 201 7.21 -16.00 -3.13
N PRO A 202 6.33 -16.81 -3.73
CA PRO A 202 6.60 -17.43 -5.03
C PRO A 202 6.81 -16.39 -6.12
N ILE A 203 5.94 -15.37 -6.20
CA ILE A 203 6.02 -14.33 -7.23
C ILE A 203 7.21 -13.40 -6.96
N GLU A 204 7.48 -13.07 -5.70
CA GLU A 204 8.65 -12.28 -5.33
C GLU A 204 9.96 -12.99 -5.70
N LYS A 205 10.00 -14.33 -5.59
CA LYS A 205 11.15 -15.13 -6.03
C LYS A 205 11.30 -15.07 -7.55
N LEU A 206 10.22 -15.24 -8.31
CA LEU A 206 10.22 -15.11 -9.77
C LEU A 206 10.74 -13.73 -10.19
N LEU A 207 10.22 -12.67 -9.57
CA LEU A 207 10.64 -11.30 -9.85
C LEU A 207 12.13 -11.10 -9.57
N ARG A 208 12.65 -11.61 -8.45
CA ARG A 208 14.08 -11.54 -8.14
C ARG A 208 14.95 -12.28 -9.15
N MET A 209 14.47 -13.41 -9.68
CA MET A 209 15.20 -14.14 -10.72
C MET A 209 15.24 -13.34 -12.03
N TRP A 210 14.11 -12.70 -12.38
CA TRP A 210 14.02 -11.84 -13.56
C TRP A 210 14.89 -10.59 -13.45
N THR A 211 14.77 -9.82 -12.36
CA THR A 211 15.53 -8.57 -12.16
C THR A 211 17.04 -8.81 -12.04
N ASN A 212 17.48 -9.89 -11.38
CA ASN A 212 18.90 -10.19 -11.24
C ASN A 212 19.48 -11.00 -12.40
N VAL A 213 18.64 -11.39 -13.39
CA VAL A 213 18.97 -12.35 -14.46
C VAL A 213 19.75 -13.55 -13.89
N SER A 214 19.28 -14.06 -12.75
CA SER A 214 19.97 -15.11 -11.99
C SER A 214 18.96 -16.13 -11.51
N PHE A 215 19.19 -17.40 -11.87
CA PHE A 215 18.32 -18.52 -11.54
C PHE A 215 18.24 -18.80 -10.02
N SER A 216 19.15 -18.22 -9.22
CA SER A 216 19.20 -18.46 -7.77
C SER A 216 18.31 -17.52 -6.96
N GLY A 217 17.89 -16.37 -7.50
CA GLY A 217 17.09 -15.36 -6.81
C GLY A 217 17.72 -14.77 -5.53
N ARG A 218 18.98 -15.08 -5.24
CA ARG A 218 19.74 -14.52 -4.10
C ARG A 218 20.24 -13.11 -4.46
N PRO A 219 20.18 -12.14 -3.54
CA PRO A 219 20.80 -10.84 -3.77
C PRO A 219 22.28 -11.03 -4.10
N LYS A 220 22.79 -10.38 -5.16
CA LYS A 220 24.24 -10.26 -5.35
C LYS A 220 24.80 -9.59 -4.11
N GLU A 221 25.58 -10.33 -3.33
CA GLU A 221 26.32 -9.78 -2.20
C GLU A 221 27.24 -8.71 -2.78
N LYS A 222 27.02 -7.44 -2.40
CA LYS A 222 27.93 -6.37 -2.80
C LYS A 222 29.28 -6.74 -2.21
N ALA A 223 30.24 -7.09 -3.07
CA ALA A 223 31.61 -7.36 -2.68
C ALA A 223 32.06 -6.24 -1.75
N ALA A 224 32.49 -6.61 -0.55
CA ALA A 224 33.07 -5.68 0.40
C ALA A 224 34.18 -4.92 -0.32
N VAL A 225 33.97 -3.62 -0.55
CA VAL A 225 35.01 -2.71 -1.03
C VAL A 225 36.16 -2.82 -0.02
N GLY A 226 37.26 -3.42 -0.45
CA GLY A 226 38.41 -3.72 0.38
C GLY A 226 38.95 -2.45 1.02
N ARG A 227 38.91 -2.39 2.36
CA ARG A 227 39.80 -1.52 3.11
C ARG A 227 41.17 -2.18 3.14
N GLY A 228 41.90 -2.06 2.05
CA GLY A 228 43.36 -2.18 2.06
C GLY A 228 43.93 -0.81 2.43
N VAL A 229 44.00 -0.50 3.73
CA VAL A 229 44.97 0.49 4.21
C VAL A 229 46.04 -0.33 4.91
N THR A 230 47.12 -0.55 4.17
CA THR A 230 48.37 -1.12 4.63
C THR A 230 48.91 -0.29 5.79
N THR A 231 48.96 -0.89 6.97
CA THR A 231 49.96 -0.61 8.00
C THR A 231 51.34 -0.98 7.46
N SER A 232 52.23 0.00 7.36
CA SER A 232 53.69 -0.13 7.41
C SER A 232 54.18 1.21 7.95
N ALA A 233 54.50 1.27 9.24
CA ALA A 233 55.84 1.04 9.81
C ALA A 233 56.70 2.30 9.69
#